data_AF-A0A1A0VI99-F1
#
_entry.id   AF-A0A1A0VI99-F1
#
_cell.length_a   1.000
_cell.length_b   1.000
_cell.length_c   1.000
_cell.angle_alpha   90.00
_cell.angle_beta   90.00
_cell.angle_gamma   90.00
#
_symmetry.space_group_name_H-M   'P 1'
#
loop_
_entity.id
_entity.type
_entity.pdbx_description
1 polymer ?
#
loop_
_entity_poly.entity_id
_entity_poly.type
_entity_poly.pdbx_seq_one_letter_code
_entity_poly.pdbx_strand_id
1 'polypeptide(L)'
;MNRREISDAVGPLGWRLVLGAVYTEVLAPSMGDAASAAGHAVHAAGADASQHLSVDIRGDRAVLRLRTRDAHAVTERDLELAREVSRALAGHGFETTTGRVAVQAIEIAIDALDIGAVRPFWKAVTGYIDETPAEPGVSDLNAGLVDPFGRGPAIWFQQMDAPRPQRNRIHLDIDVPHDAAQARVDAALAAGGMLLSDRVAPRFWVLADTEGNEACICTWQGRD
;
A
#
# COMPACT_ATOMS: atom_id res chain seq x y z
N MET A 1 -7.38 -15.20 14.77
CA MET A 1 -6.69 -14.44 15.85
C MET A 1 -7.11 -12.98 15.79
N ASN A 2 -7.30 -12.33 16.93
CA ASN A 2 -7.61 -10.90 16.98
C ASN A 2 -6.34 -10.03 16.97
N ARG A 3 -6.49 -8.73 16.77
CA ARG A 3 -5.37 -7.77 16.67
C ARG A 3 -4.48 -7.73 17.92
N ARG A 4 -5.07 -7.92 19.12
CA ARG A 4 -4.32 -7.92 20.38
C ARG A 4 -3.43 -9.17 20.47
N GLU A 5 -3.99 -10.34 20.20
CA GLU A 5 -3.24 -11.61 20.18
C GLU A 5 -2.04 -11.54 19.23
N ILE A 6 -2.25 -11.00 18.03
CA ILE A 6 -1.17 -10.80 17.03
C ILE A 6 -0.11 -9.84 17.60
N SER A 7 -0.51 -8.69 18.14
CA SER A 7 0.41 -7.70 18.70
C SER A 7 1.25 -8.27 19.85
N ASP A 8 0.61 -8.99 20.78
CA ASP A 8 1.27 -9.60 21.93
C ASP A 8 2.25 -10.70 21.50
N ALA A 9 1.90 -11.48 20.47
CA ALA A 9 2.74 -12.56 19.95
C ALA A 9 4.04 -12.06 19.29
N VAL A 10 4.00 -10.92 18.60
CA VAL A 10 5.14 -10.41 17.82
C VAL A 10 5.92 -9.29 18.53
N GLY A 11 5.31 -8.65 19.52
CA GLY A 11 5.90 -7.55 20.28
C GLY A 11 7.27 -7.85 20.88
N PRO A 12 7.46 -8.98 21.60
CA PRO A 12 8.75 -9.40 22.15
C PRO A 12 9.84 -9.70 21.11
N LEU A 13 9.46 -9.89 19.84
CA LEU A 13 10.40 -10.14 18.74
C LEU A 13 10.88 -8.85 18.07
N GLY A 14 10.43 -7.68 18.52
CA GLY A 14 10.74 -6.40 17.87
C GLY A 14 9.88 -6.09 16.65
N TRP A 15 8.72 -6.74 16.51
CA TRP A 15 7.77 -6.50 15.42
C TRP A 15 6.54 -5.74 15.91
N ARG A 16 5.83 -5.03 15.01
CA ARG A 16 4.60 -4.30 15.32
C ARG A 16 3.51 -4.58 14.31
N LEU A 17 2.30 -4.88 14.79
CA LEU A 17 1.10 -4.93 13.98
C LEU A 17 0.68 -3.50 13.60
N VAL A 18 0.68 -3.22 12.30
CA VAL A 18 0.24 -1.95 11.73
C VAL A 18 -0.61 -2.27 10.51
N LEU A 19 -1.84 -1.77 10.47
CA LEU A 19 -2.69 -1.82 9.26
C LEU A 19 -2.77 -3.22 8.59
N GLY A 20 -3.06 -4.25 9.37
CA GLY A 20 -3.26 -5.61 8.85
C GLY A 20 -1.99 -6.36 8.42
N ALA A 21 -0.80 -5.87 8.76
CA ALA A 21 0.49 -6.56 8.58
C ALA A 21 1.40 -6.36 9.80
N VAL A 22 2.38 -7.24 10.00
CA VAL A 22 3.41 -7.04 11.02
C VAL A 22 4.72 -6.58 10.39
N TYR A 23 5.37 -5.60 11.01
CA TYR A 23 6.59 -4.98 10.50
C TYR A 23 7.72 -5.04 11.51
N THR A 24 8.94 -5.18 11.03
CA THR A 24 10.16 -4.91 11.81
C THR A 24 11.22 -4.25 10.92
N GLU A 25 12.18 -3.60 11.56
CA GLU A 25 13.38 -3.12 10.90
C GLU A 25 14.60 -3.92 11.35
N VAL A 26 15.56 -4.07 10.46
CA VAL A 26 16.91 -4.55 10.76
C VAL A 26 17.87 -3.42 10.42
N LEU A 27 18.39 -2.73 11.44
CA LEU A 27 19.36 -1.66 11.24
C LEU A 27 20.69 -2.25 10.79
N ALA A 28 21.33 -1.60 9.82
CA ALA A 28 22.53 -2.08 9.16
C ALA A 28 23.48 -0.92 8.84
N PRO A 29 24.82 -1.09 8.98
CA PRO A 29 25.76 0.00 8.74
C PRO A 29 25.95 0.31 7.25
N SER A 30 25.52 -0.58 6.35
CA SER A 30 25.56 -0.38 4.91
C SER A 30 24.38 -1.03 4.19
N MET A 31 24.15 -0.59 2.95
CA MET A 31 23.18 -1.23 2.05
C MET A 31 23.53 -2.70 1.75
N GLY A 32 24.83 -3.06 1.76
CA GLY A 32 25.26 -4.45 1.59
C GLY A 32 24.88 -5.34 2.78
N ASP A 33 24.99 -4.79 4.00
CA ASP A 33 24.55 -5.49 5.21
C ASP A 33 23.03 -5.58 5.28
N ALA A 34 22.31 -4.52 4.88
CA ALA A 34 20.85 -4.55 4.75
C ALA A 34 20.38 -5.60 3.74
N ALA A 35 21.07 -5.71 2.60
CA ALA A 35 20.79 -6.75 1.61
C ALA A 35 21.10 -8.16 2.13
N SER A 36 22.16 -8.32 2.94
CA SER A 36 22.48 -9.59 3.60
C SER A 36 21.41 -9.99 4.61
N ALA A 37 20.97 -9.06 5.46
CA ALA A 37 19.84 -9.28 6.38
C ALA A 37 18.56 -9.68 5.63
N ALA A 38 18.22 -8.98 4.54
CA ALA A 38 17.11 -9.34 3.67
C ALA A 38 17.26 -10.77 3.11
N GLY A 39 18.45 -11.14 2.64
CA GLY A 39 18.75 -12.49 2.15
C GLY A 39 18.54 -13.56 3.21
N HIS A 40 18.99 -13.33 4.45
CA HIS A 40 18.75 -14.25 5.57
C HIS A 40 17.28 -14.37 5.92
N ALA A 41 16.53 -13.26 5.92
CA ALA A 41 15.08 -13.27 6.15
C ALA A 41 14.33 -14.07 5.06
N VAL A 42 14.67 -13.84 3.79
CA VAL A 42 14.08 -14.57 2.66
C VAL A 42 14.42 -16.07 2.73
N HIS A 43 15.67 -16.41 3.03
CA HIS A 43 16.07 -17.81 3.19
C HIS A 43 15.32 -18.49 4.33
N ALA A 44 15.17 -17.82 5.47
CA ALA A 44 14.43 -18.32 6.63
C ALA A 44 12.95 -18.50 6.33
N ALA A 45 12.36 -17.62 5.50
CA ALA A 45 10.94 -17.72 5.13
C ALA A 45 10.62 -18.89 4.18
N GLY A 46 11.64 -19.44 3.51
CA GLY A 46 11.52 -20.65 2.70
C GLY A 46 10.77 -20.45 1.38
N ALA A 47 10.26 -21.56 0.82
CA ALA A 47 9.66 -21.59 -0.52
C ALA A 47 8.44 -20.67 -0.67
N ASP A 48 7.65 -20.52 0.39
CA ASP A 48 6.42 -19.73 0.38
C ASP A 48 6.65 -18.26 0.75
N ALA A 49 7.91 -17.81 0.86
CA ALA A 49 8.24 -16.43 1.23
C ALA A 49 7.48 -15.38 0.39
N SER A 50 7.30 -15.64 -0.91
CA SER A 50 6.57 -14.74 -1.82
C SER A 50 5.09 -14.51 -1.46
N GLN A 51 4.50 -15.41 -0.67
CA GLN A 51 3.12 -15.32 -0.19
C GLN A 51 2.99 -14.58 1.15
N HIS A 52 4.10 -14.29 1.83
CA HIS A 52 4.07 -13.77 3.20
C HIS A 52 4.98 -12.56 3.41
N LEU A 53 6.21 -12.59 2.88
CA LEU A 53 7.28 -11.65 3.19
C LEU A 53 7.48 -10.65 2.05
N SER A 54 7.45 -9.37 2.41
CA SER A 54 7.99 -8.27 1.59
C SER A 54 9.18 -7.65 2.31
N VAL A 55 10.20 -7.24 1.53
CA VAL A 55 11.42 -6.63 2.07
C VAL A 55 11.78 -5.36 1.29
N ASP A 56 11.91 -4.24 1.99
CA ASP A 56 12.47 -3.01 1.45
C ASP A 56 13.91 -2.83 1.95
N ILE A 57 14.86 -2.78 1.02
CA ILE A 57 16.26 -2.49 1.34
C ILE A 57 16.49 -0.98 1.24
N ARG A 58 16.98 -0.38 2.32
CA ARG A 58 17.37 1.03 2.42
C ARG A 58 18.86 1.12 2.70
N GLY A 59 19.43 2.32 2.62
CA GLY A 59 20.87 2.54 2.80
C GLY A 59 21.41 2.13 4.18
N ASP A 60 20.55 2.13 5.20
CA ASP A 60 20.90 1.90 6.60
C ASP A 60 20.04 0.81 7.29
N ARG A 61 19.16 0.13 6.55
CA ARG A 61 18.26 -0.90 7.11
C ARG A 61 17.60 -1.77 6.06
N ALA A 62 17.12 -2.94 6.47
CA ALA A 62 16.05 -3.67 5.80
C ALA A 62 14.74 -3.50 6.58
N VAL A 63 13.63 -3.24 5.89
CA VAL A 63 12.29 -3.24 6.47
C VAL A 63 11.58 -4.51 6.03
N LEU A 64 11.17 -5.33 7.00
CA LEU A 64 10.50 -6.61 6.76
C LEU A 64 9.02 -6.46 7.10
N ARG A 65 8.17 -6.94 6.21
CA ARG A 65 6.71 -6.94 6.36
C ARG A 65 6.19 -8.36 6.16
N LEU A 66 5.40 -8.86 7.11
CA LEU A 66 4.72 -10.15 7.01
C LEU A 66 3.20 -9.95 6.98
N ARG A 67 2.56 -10.57 5.98
CA ARG A 67 1.12 -10.69 5.79
C ARG A 67 0.88 -11.76 4.73
N THR A 68 -0.06 -12.67 4.99
CA THR A 68 -0.50 -13.65 3.99
C THR A 68 -1.19 -12.91 2.84
N ARG A 69 -0.65 -13.04 1.63
CA ARG A 69 -1.06 -12.30 0.43
C ARG A 69 -2.53 -12.53 0.12
N ASP A 70 -2.93 -13.79 -0.08
CA ASP A 70 -4.28 -14.13 -0.55
C ASP A 70 -5.35 -13.91 0.53
N ALA A 71 -4.98 -14.03 1.80
CA ALA A 71 -5.88 -13.77 2.92
C ALA A 71 -6.02 -12.27 3.23
N HIS A 72 -5.14 -11.43 2.68
CA HIS A 72 -5.08 -10.02 3.00
C HIS A 72 -5.07 -9.76 4.53
N ALA A 73 -4.40 -10.62 5.30
CA ALA A 73 -4.37 -10.56 6.76
C ALA A 73 -3.14 -11.25 7.34
N VAL A 74 -2.87 -10.98 8.62
CA VAL A 74 -1.87 -11.73 9.40
C VAL A 74 -2.48 -13.05 9.85
N THR A 75 -1.88 -14.15 9.44
CA THR A 75 -2.26 -15.52 9.81
C THR A 75 -1.29 -16.12 10.80
N GLU A 76 -1.57 -17.36 11.26
CA GLU A 76 -0.65 -18.09 12.15
C GLU A 76 0.71 -18.31 11.48
N ARG A 77 0.75 -18.55 10.16
CA ARG A 77 2.00 -18.72 9.41
C ARG A 77 2.86 -17.46 9.46
N ASP A 78 2.26 -16.27 9.41
CA ASP A 78 2.99 -15.00 9.53
C ASP A 78 3.64 -14.85 10.92
N LEU A 79 2.98 -15.34 11.98
CA LEU A 79 3.54 -15.33 13.34
C LEU A 79 4.69 -16.32 13.51
N GLU A 80 4.60 -17.49 12.87
CA GLU A 80 5.70 -18.46 12.80
C GLU A 80 6.90 -17.88 12.06
N LEU A 81 6.66 -17.29 10.89
CA LEU A 81 7.68 -16.62 10.09
C LEU A 81 8.36 -15.49 10.86
N ALA A 82 7.61 -14.68 11.61
CA ALA A 82 8.21 -13.65 12.45
C ALA A 82 9.23 -14.24 13.44
N ARG A 83 8.93 -15.40 14.04
CA ARG A 83 9.86 -16.11 14.94
C ARG A 83 11.04 -16.71 14.19
N GLU A 84 10.80 -17.40 13.07
CA GLU A 84 11.83 -18.04 12.24
C GLU A 84 12.84 -17.02 11.71
N VAL A 85 12.34 -15.94 11.11
CA VAL A 85 13.13 -14.83 10.57
C VAL A 85 13.92 -14.14 11.67
N SER A 86 13.29 -13.80 12.81
CA SER A 86 14.02 -13.15 13.92
C SER A 86 15.15 -14.03 14.45
N ARG A 87 14.94 -15.35 14.55
CA ARG A 87 15.96 -16.31 14.99
C ARG A 87 17.11 -16.42 13.99
N ALA A 88 16.80 -16.47 12.70
CA ALA A 88 17.79 -16.54 11.63
C ALA A 88 18.65 -15.27 11.59
N LEU A 89 18.03 -14.09 11.65
CA LEU A 89 18.73 -12.81 11.72
C LEU A 89 19.66 -12.73 12.93
N ALA A 90 19.18 -13.11 14.12
CA ALA A 90 20.01 -13.15 15.33
C ALA A 90 21.21 -14.10 15.19
N GLY A 91 21.03 -15.25 14.52
CA GLY A 91 22.11 -16.19 14.22
C GLY A 91 23.21 -15.61 13.31
N HIS A 92 22.90 -14.54 12.58
CA HIS A 92 23.83 -13.81 11.72
C HIS A 92 24.24 -12.44 12.29
N GLY A 93 23.95 -12.16 13.56
CA GLY A 93 24.33 -10.92 14.24
C GLY A 93 23.45 -9.72 13.91
N PHE A 94 22.30 -9.93 13.29
CA PHE A 94 21.28 -8.90 13.04
C PHE A 94 20.21 -8.90 14.13
N GLU A 95 19.65 -7.73 14.43
CA GLU A 95 18.58 -7.58 15.42
C GLU A 95 17.33 -6.98 14.76
N THR A 96 16.17 -7.58 15.06
CA THR A 96 14.86 -7.05 14.71
C THR A 96 14.45 -5.98 15.71
N THR A 97 14.06 -4.80 15.23
CA THR A 97 13.74 -3.65 16.07
C THR A 97 12.51 -2.91 15.53
N THR A 98 11.90 -2.09 16.37
CA THR A 98 10.84 -1.17 15.95
C THR A 98 11.36 0.11 15.31
N GLY A 99 12.68 0.21 15.14
CA GLY A 99 13.33 1.38 14.59
C GLY A 99 13.44 2.54 15.59
N ARG A 100 14.06 3.63 15.12
CA ARG A 100 14.11 4.92 15.84
C ARG A 100 12.82 5.72 15.69
N VAL A 101 12.14 5.54 14.55
CA VAL A 101 10.80 6.05 14.25
C VAL A 101 9.94 4.82 14.02
N ALA A 102 8.79 4.74 14.68
CA ALA A 102 7.90 3.60 14.53
C ALA A 102 7.47 3.42 13.07
N VAL A 103 7.44 2.18 12.59
CA VAL A 103 6.89 1.86 11.28
C VAL A 103 5.46 2.38 11.19
N GLN A 104 5.15 3.05 10.08
CA GLN A 104 3.83 3.59 9.79
C GLN A 104 3.32 3.00 8.48
N ALA A 105 2.01 2.81 8.41
CA ALA A 105 1.29 2.55 7.16
C ALA A 105 0.16 3.58 7.06
N ILE A 106 -0.12 4.03 5.84
CA ILE A 106 -1.10 5.06 5.55
C ILE A 106 -2.15 4.45 4.63
N GLU A 107 -3.40 4.88 4.80
CA GLU A 107 -4.50 4.62 3.87
C GLU A 107 -5.15 5.94 3.48
N ILE A 108 -5.78 5.94 2.31
CA ILE A 108 -6.56 7.06 1.79
C ILE A 108 -8.03 6.65 1.85
N ALA A 109 -8.83 7.42 2.59
CA ALA A 109 -10.28 7.27 2.63
C ALA A 109 -10.92 8.20 1.61
N ILE A 110 -11.78 7.67 0.75
CA ILE A 110 -12.61 8.45 -0.17
C ILE A 110 -14.05 8.35 0.30
N ASP A 111 -14.59 9.48 0.74
CA ASP A 111 -16.01 9.61 1.06
C ASP A 111 -16.83 9.57 -0.24
N ALA A 112 -17.86 8.73 -0.31
CA ALA A 112 -18.71 8.59 -1.50
C ALA A 112 -20.17 8.29 -1.15
N LEU A 113 -21.11 8.87 -1.91
CA LEU A 113 -22.54 8.54 -1.89
C LEU A 113 -22.84 7.28 -2.71
N ASP A 114 -22.16 7.11 -3.84
CA ASP A 114 -22.23 5.95 -4.73
C ASP A 114 -20.81 5.41 -5.00
N ILE A 115 -20.39 4.49 -4.14
CA ILE A 115 -19.09 3.81 -4.26
C ILE A 115 -18.94 3.11 -5.62
N GLY A 116 -20.04 2.55 -6.16
CA GLY A 116 -20.04 1.85 -7.45
C GLY A 116 -19.74 2.79 -8.61
N ALA A 117 -20.19 4.04 -8.54
CA ALA A 117 -19.95 5.07 -9.54
C ALA A 117 -18.53 5.64 -9.50
N VAL A 118 -17.96 5.87 -8.30
CA VAL A 118 -16.63 6.50 -8.19
C VAL A 118 -15.46 5.51 -8.28
N ARG A 119 -15.64 4.27 -7.84
CA ARG A 119 -14.55 3.28 -7.76
C ARG A 119 -13.82 3.02 -9.09
N PRO A 120 -14.51 2.85 -10.24
CA PRO A 120 -13.85 2.64 -11.52
C PRO A 120 -12.87 3.75 -11.90
N PHE A 121 -13.22 5.02 -11.61
CA PHE A 121 -12.34 6.16 -11.81
C PHE A 121 -11.06 6.02 -10.99
N TRP A 122 -11.17 5.71 -9.69
CA TRP A 122 -10.02 5.58 -8.79
C TRP A 122 -9.10 4.42 -9.18
N LYS A 123 -9.66 3.29 -9.64
CA LYS A 123 -8.88 2.20 -10.25
C LYS A 123 -8.12 2.68 -11.48
N ALA A 124 -8.79 3.41 -12.37
CA ALA A 124 -8.19 3.89 -13.60
C ALA A 124 -7.06 4.90 -13.34
N VAL A 125 -7.27 5.93 -12.52
CA VAL A 125 -6.25 6.97 -12.28
C VAL A 125 -5.03 6.47 -11.52
N THR A 126 -5.19 5.49 -10.62
CA THR A 126 -4.06 4.95 -9.84
C THR A 126 -3.40 3.73 -10.49
N GLY A 127 -4.15 2.97 -11.30
CA GLY A 127 -3.74 1.64 -11.76
C GLY A 127 -3.85 0.56 -10.69
N TYR A 128 -4.56 0.84 -9.59
CA TYR A 128 -4.76 -0.12 -8.50
C TYR A 128 -5.79 -1.19 -8.86
N ILE A 129 -5.72 -2.29 -8.13
CA ILE A 129 -6.63 -3.43 -8.24
C ILE A 129 -7.49 -3.57 -6.99
N ASP A 130 -8.61 -4.28 -7.10
CA ASP A 130 -9.43 -4.61 -5.94
C ASP A 130 -8.65 -5.51 -4.98
N GLU A 131 -8.75 -5.22 -3.69
CA GLU A 131 -8.30 -6.15 -2.68
C GLU A 131 -9.23 -7.38 -2.67
N THR A 132 -8.67 -8.59 -2.65
CA THR A 132 -9.51 -9.79 -2.59
C THR A 132 -10.12 -9.87 -1.18
N PRO A 133 -11.45 -10.01 -1.02
CA PRO A 133 -12.04 -10.13 0.30
C PRO A 133 -11.49 -11.35 1.06
N ALA A 134 -11.16 -11.17 2.34
CA ALA A 134 -10.67 -12.24 3.20
C ALA A 134 -11.73 -13.34 3.46
N GLU A 135 -13.01 -13.00 3.32
CA GLU A 135 -14.15 -13.91 3.56
C GLU A 135 -15.11 -13.92 2.35
N PRO A 136 -15.53 -15.10 1.85
CA PRO A 136 -16.53 -15.19 0.80
C PRO A 136 -17.86 -14.52 1.21
N GLY A 137 -18.36 -13.57 0.42
CA GLY A 137 -19.66 -12.93 0.63
C GLY A 137 -19.62 -11.54 1.28
N VAL A 138 -18.43 -11.01 1.61
CA VAL A 138 -18.27 -9.56 1.84
C VAL A 138 -18.36 -8.87 0.48
N SER A 139 -19.26 -7.89 0.34
CA SER A 139 -19.41 -7.13 -0.91
C SER A 139 -18.07 -6.53 -1.35
N ASP A 140 -17.73 -6.68 -2.64
CA ASP A 140 -16.55 -6.09 -3.28
C ASP A 140 -16.46 -4.56 -3.06
N LEU A 141 -17.59 -3.90 -2.76
CA LEU A 141 -17.64 -2.47 -2.47
C LEU A 141 -16.98 -2.10 -1.14
N ASN A 142 -16.88 -3.04 -0.19
CA ASN A 142 -16.19 -2.84 1.09
C ASN A 142 -14.69 -3.17 1.02
N ALA A 143 -14.23 -3.81 -0.06
CA ALA A 143 -12.81 -4.07 -0.26
C ALA A 143 -12.09 -2.79 -0.71
N GLY A 144 -10.87 -2.56 -0.23
CA GLY A 144 -10.05 -1.44 -0.69
C GLY A 144 -9.54 -1.64 -2.12
N LEU A 145 -8.90 -0.61 -2.66
CA LEU A 145 -8.00 -0.71 -3.80
C LEU A 145 -6.57 -0.76 -3.27
N VAL A 146 -5.76 -1.66 -3.81
CA VAL A 146 -4.36 -1.85 -3.44
C VAL A 146 -3.46 -1.66 -4.65
N ASP A 147 -2.29 -1.08 -4.39
CA ASP A 147 -1.22 -1.05 -5.39
C ASP A 147 -0.78 -2.50 -5.69
N PRO A 148 -0.87 -2.97 -6.94
CA PRO A 148 -0.41 -4.32 -7.30
C PRO A 148 1.08 -4.53 -7.01
N PHE A 149 1.88 -3.46 -6.88
CA PHE A 149 3.28 -3.51 -6.50
C PHE A 149 3.54 -3.28 -5.00
N GLY A 150 2.51 -2.99 -4.21
CA GLY A 150 2.60 -2.79 -2.77
C GLY A 150 3.42 -1.58 -2.32
N ARG A 151 3.58 -0.55 -3.18
CA ARG A 151 4.39 0.64 -2.89
C ARG A 151 3.57 1.78 -2.31
N GLY A 152 2.38 2.00 -2.85
CA GLY A 152 1.48 3.07 -2.43
C GLY A 152 0.53 2.67 -1.29
N PRO A 153 -0.08 3.65 -0.60
CA PRO A 153 -1.11 3.40 0.41
C PRO A 153 -2.34 2.75 -0.24
N ALA A 154 -3.08 1.94 0.52
CA ALA A 154 -4.37 1.45 0.07
C ALA A 154 -5.39 2.60 0.03
N ILE A 155 -6.38 2.47 -0.85
CA ILE A 155 -7.52 3.38 -0.96
C ILE A 155 -8.77 2.62 -0.53
N TRP A 156 -9.57 3.17 0.38
CA TRP A 156 -10.85 2.60 0.75
C TRP A 156 -11.96 3.64 0.63
N PHE A 157 -13.19 3.17 0.50
CA PHE A 157 -14.34 4.03 0.28
C PHE A 157 -15.22 4.03 1.54
N GLN A 158 -15.54 5.22 2.01
CA GLN A 158 -16.44 5.42 3.13
C GLN A 158 -17.82 5.82 2.59
N GLN A 159 -18.81 4.96 2.82
CA GLN A 159 -20.19 5.25 2.46
C GLN A 159 -20.70 6.46 3.24
N MET A 160 -21.26 7.43 2.53
CA MET A 160 -21.88 8.63 3.07
C MET A 160 -23.39 8.60 2.88
N ASP A 161 -24.12 9.24 3.79
CA ASP A 161 -25.58 9.43 3.71
C ASP A 161 -25.98 10.83 3.21
N ALA A 162 -25.03 11.76 3.16
CA ALA A 162 -25.25 13.14 2.74
C ALA A 162 -24.00 13.74 2.06
N PRO A 163 -24.18 14.61 1.04
CA PRO A 163 -23.06 15.20 0.31
C PRO A 163 -22.26 16.18 1.16
N ARG A 164 -20.98 16.35 0.82
CA ARG A 164 -20.13 17.47 1.28
C ARG A 164 -19.95 18.47 0.14
N PRO A 165 -20.73 19.57 0.12
CA PRO A 165 -20.88 20.40 -1.09
C PRO A 165 -19.70 21.34 -1.39
N GLN A 166 -18.72 21.45 -0.50
CA GLN A 166 -17.54 22.27 -0.74
C GLN A 166 -16.53 21.47 -1.56
N ARG A 167 -15.77 22.15 -2.43
CA ARG A 167 -14.67 21.53 -3.16
C ARG A 167 -13.67 20.91 -2.20
N ASN A 168 -13.20 19.70 -2.53
CA ASN A 168 -12.10 19.06 -1.82
C ASN A 168 -10.85 19.96 -1.81
N ARG A 169 -10.18 20.01 -0.66
CA ARG A 169 -8.94 20.77 -0.46
C ARG A 169 -7.69 19.89 -0.56
N ILE A 170 -7.87 18.60 -0.86
CA ILE A 170 -6.80 17.63 -1.02
C ILE A 170 -6.95 16.97 -2.40
N HIS A 171 -5.80 16.93 -3.06
CA HIS A 171 -5.41 16.24 -4.27
C HIS A 171 -4.75 14.88 -4.13
N LEU A 172 -4.95 13.91 -5.02
CA LEU A 172 -3.86 12.96 -5.30
C LEU A 172 -3.18 13.33 -6.62
N ASP A 173 -1.87 13.50 -6.58
CA ASP A 173 -1.04 13.63 -7.79
C ASP A 173 -0.44 12.26 -8.10
N ILE A 174 -0.83 11.69 -9.24
CA ILE A 174 -0.32 10.42 -9.74
C ILE A 174 0.70 10.71 -10.83
N ASP A 175 1.98 10.73 -10.46
CA ASP A 175 3.08 10.84 -11.40
C ASP A 175 3.29 9.52 -12.14
N VAL A 176 3.20 9.59 -13.47
CA VAL A 176 3.38 8.46 -14.37
C VAL A 176 4.48 8.74 -15.39
N PRO A 177 5.07 7.71 -16.00
CA PRO A 177 5.88 7.89 -17.20
C PRO A 177 5.11 8.70 -18.24
N HIS A 178 5.78 9.68 -18.84
CA HIS A 178 5.15 10.61 -19.79
C HIS A 178 4.42 9.92 -20.96
N ASP A 179 4.94 8.77 -21.41
CA ASP A 179 4.40 7.92 -22.46
C ASP A 179 3.21 7.05 -22.00
N ALA A 180 2.95 6.97 -20.69
CA ALA A 180 1.76 6.34 -20.11
C ALA A 180 0.65 7.34 -19.75
N ALA A 181 0.94 8.64 -19.72
CA ALA A 181 0.02 9.66 -19.20
C ALA A 181 -1.28 9.77 -19.98
N GLN A 182 -1.22 9.82 -21.31
CA GLN A 182 -2.43 9.94 -22.13
C GLN A 182 -3.34 8.72 -21.97
N ALA A 183 -2.77 7.51 -22.01
CA ALA A 183 -3.53 6.28 -21.80
C ALA A 183 -4.19 6.24 -20.42
N ARG A 184 -3.53 6.79 -19.40
CA ARG A 184 -4.08 6.91 -18.05
C ARG A 184 -5.25 7.89 -17.98
N VAL A 185 -5.14 9.05 -18.64
CA VAL A 185 -6.23 10.03 -18.77
C VAL A 185 -7.42 9.41 -19.50
N ASP A 186 -7.18 8.78 -20.66
CA ASP A 186 -8.22 8.16 -21.47
C ASP A 186 -8.98 7.07 -20.71
N ALA A 187 -8.25 6.23 -19.96
CA ALA A 187 -8.85 5.20 -19.11
C ALA A 187 -9.72 5.79 -17.99
N ALA A 188 -9.29 6.88 -17.37
CA ALA A 188 -10.04 7.55 -16.31
C ALA A 188 -11.34 8.18 -16.85
N LEU A 189 -11.32 8.77 -18.05
CA LEU A 189 -12.50 9.29 -18.72
C LEU A 189 -13.46 8.16 -19.13
N ALA A 190 -12.93 7.06 -19.67
CA ALA A 190 -13.74 5.88 -20.01
C ALA A 190 -14.39 5.24 -18.78
N ALA A 191 -13.80 5.41 -17.59
CA ALA A 191 -14.32 4.95 -16.31
C ALA A 191 -15.36 5.90 -15.67
N GLY A 192 -15.85 6.91 -16.41
CA GLY A 192 -16.86 7.86 -15.94
C GLY A 192 -16.28 9.14 -15.30
N GLY A 193 -14.95 9.29 -15.31
CA GLY A 193 -14.30 10.51 -14.85
C GLY A 193 -14.56 11.72 -15.77
N MET A 194 -14.37 12.91 -15.21
CA MET A 194 -14.47 14.18 -15.92
C MET A 194 -13.11 14.87 -15.99
N LEU A 195 -12.72 15.37 -17.17
CA LEU A 195 -11.57 16.27 -17.30
C LEU A 195 -11.99 17.67 -16.83
N LEU A 196 -11.43 18.13 -15.72
CA LEU A 196 -11.70 19.47 -15.19
C LEU A 196 -10.77 20.52 -15.80
N SER A 197 -9.51 20.17 -16.09
CA SER A 197 -8.54 21.09 -16.67
C SER A 197 -7.37 20.34 -17.31
N ASP A 198 -7.03 20.70 -18.54
CA ASP A 198 -5.82 20.30 -19.28
C ASP A 198 -4.95 21.51 -19.65
N ARG A 199 -5.25 22.71 -19.11
CA ARG A 199 -4.60 23.97 -19.48
C ARG A 199 -3.08 23.95 -19.44
N VAL A 200 -2.51 23.14 -18.55
CA VAL A 200 -1.07 23.02 -18.34
C VAL A 200 -0.53 21.65 -18.73
N ALA A 201 -1.32 20.83 -19.44
CA ALA A 201 -0.82 19.59 -20.02
C ALA A 201 0.38 19.86 -20.96
N PRO A 202 1.39 18.97 -21.02
CA PRO A 202 1.45 17.66 -20.37
C PRO A 202 1.99 17.68 -18.92
N ARG A 203 2.12 18.85 -18.27
CA ARG A 203 2.58 18.95 -16.88
C ARG A 203 1.69 18.14 -15.94
N PHE A 204 0.39 18.38 -16.05
CA PHE A 204 -0.65 17.56 -15.46
C PHE A 204 -2.02 17.82 -16.09
N TRP A 205 -2.92 16.84 -15.93
CA TRP A 205 -4.35 16.96 -16.19
C TRP A 205 -5.08 16.84 -14.86
N VAL A 206 -6.06 17.70 -14.61
CA VAL A 206 -6.94 17.62 -13.44
C VAL A 206 -8.20 16.87 -13.85
N LEU A 207 -8.47 15.75 -13.20
CA LEU A 207 -9.67 14.96 -13.40
C LEU A 207 -10.48 14.88 -12.10
N ALA A 208 -11.74 14.51 -12.20
CA ALA A 208 -12.56 14.16 -11.06
C ALA A 208 -13.43 12.92 -11.31
N ASP A 209 -13.77 12.21 -10.24
CA ASP A 209 -14.83 11.20 -10.27
C ASP A 209 -16.22 11.84 -10.44
N THR A 210 -17.26 11.00 -10.50
CA THR A 210 -18.65 11.42 -10.67
C THR A 210 -19.20 12.26 -9.51
N GLU A 211 -18.53 12.26 -8.36
CA GLU A 211 -18.91 13.04 -7.17
C GLU A 211 -18.03 14.29 -6.98
N GLY A 212 -17.06 14.52 -7.87
CA GLY A 212 -16.19 15.69 -7.85
C GLY A 212 -14.92 15.52 -7.00
N ASN A 213 -14.56 14.30 -6.56
CA ASN A 213 -13.26 14.09 -5.94
C ASN A 213 -12.15 14.17 -6.98
N GLU A 214 -11.15 15.02 -6.74
CA GLU A 214 -10.14 15.37 -7.74
C GLU A 214 -8.85 14.54 -7.63
N ALA A 215 -8.28 14.19 -8.78
CA ALA A 215 -6.96 13.60 -8.92
C ALA A 215 -6.25 14.18 -10.14
N CYS A 216 -4.92 14.25 -10.09
CA CYS A 216 -4.10 14.68 -11.21
C CYS A 216 -3.32 13.51 -11.80
N ILE A 217 -3.24 13.44 -13.13
CA ILE A 217 -2.21 12.66 -13.81
C ILE A 217 -1.07 13.61 -14.13
N CYS A 218 0.12 13.32 -13.60
CA CYS A 218 1.28 14.19 -13.65
C CYS A 218 2.41 13.58 -14.49
N THR A 219 3.16 14.43 -15.18
CA THR A 219 4.44 14.05 -15.81
C THR A 219 5.53 15.05 -15.46
N TRP A 220 6.79 14.69 -15.71
CA TRP A 220 7.92 15.61 -15.59
C TRP A 220 7.90 16.73 -16.66
N GLN A 221 7.16 16.57 -17.76
CA GLN A 221 7.23 17.46 -18.91
C GLN A 221 6.67 18.84 -18.59
N GLY A 222 7.29 19.88 -19.18
CA GLY A 222 6.81 21.26 -19.06
C GLY A 222 6.83 21.81 -17.64
N ARG A 223 7.74 21.32 -16.77
CA ARG A 223 7.94 21.79 -15.38
C ARG A 223 9.11 22.77 -15.20
N ASP A 224 9.94 22.92 -16.23
CA ASP A 224 11.00 23.93 -16.28
C ASP A 224 10.45 25.35 -16.50
#